data_AF-A0A9E7I312-F1
#
_entry.id   AF-A0A9E7I312-F1
#
_cell.length_a   1.000
_cell.length_b   1.000
_cell.length_c   1.000
_cell.angle_alpha   90.00
_cell.angle_beta   90.00
_cell.angle_gamma   90.00
#
_symmetry.space_group_name_H-M   'P 1'
#
loop_
_entity.id
_entity.type
_entity.pdbx_description
1 polymer ?
#
loop_
_entity_poly.entity_id
_entity_poly.type
_entity_poly.pdbx_seq_one_letter_code
_entity_poly.pdbx_strand_id
1 'polypeptide(L)'
;MDRKGQGQPITSWTIHMIFRDFLGIRAGLIKAHYWSFFSSPFFLEVLAGLVVLDPFPCSCCFTVTACFLLGGGAADYEKFHQQCDPQKPYMCLYGCPNETWELKEPPDGPHELPEPNIGVNFARDGMPEKDWLAHVAIHSDAWLYSYAFYVAIRAGLDAETRCSFSI
;
A
#
# COMPACT_ATOMS: atom_id res chain seq x y z
N MET A 1 -12.04 -6.01 7.06
CA MET A 1 -10.94 -5.85 8.03
C MET A 1 -11.49 -5.75 9.43
N ASP A 2 -11.44 -6.84 10.18
CA ASP A 2 -11.90 -6.85 11.56
C ASP A 2 -10.76 -6.37 12.48
N ARG A 3 -10.79 -5.10 12.89
CA ARG A 3 -9.82 -4.53 13.86
C ARG A 3 -10.02 -5.05 15.29
N LYS A 4 -10.87 -6.07 15.50
CA LYS A 4 -11.11 -6.75 16.79
C LYS A 4 -9.84 -7.23 17.52
N GLY A 5 -8.69 -7.29 16.86
CA GLY A 5 -7.39 -7.64 17.47
C GLY A 5 -6.51 -6.48 17.94
N GLN A 6 -6.82 -5.21 17.66
CA GLN A 6 -5.95 -4.09 18.06
C GLN A 6 -6.19 -3.56 19.49
N GLY A 7 -7.06 -4.20 20.26
CA GLY A 7 -7.20 -4.00 21.71
C GLY A 7 -7.81 -2.66 22.16
N GLN A 8 -7.87 -1.64 21.30
CA GLN A 8 -8.39 -0.30 21.63
C GLN A 8 -9.33 0.25 20.54
N PRO A 9 -10.44 0.91 20.92
CA PRO A 9 -11.38 1.52 19.97
C PRO A 9 -10.73 2.71 19.23
N ILE A 10 -11.11 2.94 17.96
CA ILE A 10 -10.58 4.04 17.13
C ILE A 10 -10.71 5.41 17.83
N THR A 11 -11.76 5.59 18.63
CA THR A 11 -12.02 6.83 19.38
C THR A 11 -10.95 7.18 20.41
N SER A 12 -10.07 6.24 20.78
CA SER A 12 -8.95 6.49 21.72
C SER A 12 -7.58 6.54 21.04
N TRP A 13 -7.53 6.52 19.70
CA TRP A 13 -6.26 6.47 18.98
C TRP A 13 -5.55 7.81 18.96
N THR A 14 -4.23 7.78 19.16
CA THR A 14 -3.38 8.96 19.00
C THR A 14 -2.91 9.10 17.55
N ILE A 15 -2.43 10.29 17.18
CA ILE A 15 -1.84 10.54 15.86
C ILE A 15 -0.70 9.55 15.54
N HIS A 16 0.14 9.20 16.52
CA HIS A 16 1.22 8.22 16.34
C HIS A 16 0.71 6.81 16.06
N MET A 17 -0.40 6.40 16.67
CA MET A 17 -1.01 5.10 16.39
C MET A 17 -1.54 5.04 14.96
N ILE A 18 -2.18 6.13 14.50
CA ILE A 18 -2.70 6.23 13.13
C ILE A 18 -1.56 6.23 12.12
N PHE A 19 -0.49 7.00 12.36
CA PHE A 19 0.69 6.97 11.50
C PHE A 19 1.34 5.59 11.42
N ARG A 20 1.47 4.90 12.56
CA ARG A 20 2.02 3.54 12.58
C ARG A 20 1.15 2.57 11.78
N ASP A 21 -0.17 2.65 11.94
CA ASP A 21 -1.13 1.85 11.18
C ASP A 21 -1.02 2.14 9.68
N PHE A 22 -0.98 3.43 9.30
CA PHE A 22 -0.78 3.89 7.93
C PHE A 22 0.50 3.34 7.31
N LEU A 23 1.63 3.46 8.01
CA LEU A 23 2.92 2.98 7.52
C LEU A 23 2.94 1.45 7.37
N GLY A 24 2.34 0.73 8.32
CA GLY A 24 2.20 -0.72 8.25
C GLY A 24 1.41 -1.17 7.03
N ILE A 25 0.23 -0.57 6.83
CA ILE A 25 -0.63 -0.84 5.67
C ILE A 25 0.12 -0.53 4.37
N ARG A 26 0.77 0.63 4.29
CA ARG A 26 1.55 1.05 3.13
C ARG A 26 2.68 0.07 2.81
N ALA A 27 3.42 -0.38 3.81
CA ALA A 27 4.49 -1.36 3.63
C ALA A 27 3.95 -2.69 3.07
N GLY A 28 2.78 -3.14 3.56
CA GLY A 28 2.09 -4.31 3.01
C GLY A 28 1.72 -4.16 1.54
N LEU A 29 1.10 -3.02 1.18
CA LEU A 29 0.72 -2.71 -0.21
C LEU A 29 1.94 -2.69 -1.14
N ILE A 30 3.02 -2.01 -0.74
CA ILE A 30 4.25 -1.93 -1.51
C ILE A 30 4.85 -3.33 -1.74
N LYS A 31 4.84 -4.22 -0.72
CA LYS A 31 5.33 -5.60 -0.90
C LYS A 31 4.57 -6.36 -1.98
N ALA A 32 3.26 -6.15 -2.12
CA ALA A 32 2.43 -6.87 -3.10
C ALA A 32 2.80 -6.56 -4.57
N HIS A 33 3.11 -5.29 -4.88
CA HIS A 33 3.13 -4.85 -6.28
C HIS A 33 4.38 -4.07 -6.70
N TYR A 34 5.30 -3.74 -5.80
CA TYR A 34 6.35 -2.77 -6.11
C TYR A 34 7.66 -3.42 -6.61
N TRP A 35 7.84 -4.74 -6.48
CA TRP A 35 9.04 -5.43 -7.01
C TRP A 35 9.19 -5.30 -8.52
N SER A 36 8.10 -5.38 -9.27
CA SER A 36 8.06 -5.20 -10.73
C SER A 36 8.50 -3.80 -11.17
N PHE A 37 8.34 -2.80 -10.30
CA PHE A 37 8.85 -1.44 -10.55
C PHE A 37 10.38 -1.40 -10.39
N PHE A 38 10.93 -2.07 -9.38
CA PHE A 38 12.38 -2.14 -9.12
C PHE A 38 13.17 -2.96 -10.15
N SER A 39 12.55 -3.96 -10.80
CA SER A 39 13.18 -4.78 -11.84
C SER A 39 13.13 -4.16 -13.25
N SER A 40 12.41 -3.05 -13.42
CA SER A 40 12.34 -2.34 -14.69
C SER A 40 13.68 -1.66 -15.02
N PRO A 41 14.20 -1.76 -16.26
CA PRO A 41 15.40 -1.03 -16.69
C PRO A 41 15.29 0.49 -16.44
N PHE A 42 14.08 1.03 -16.56
CA PHE A 42 13.79 2.44 -16.30
C PHE A 42 14.02 2.86 -14.83
N PHE A 43 13.77 1.95 -13.88
CA PHE A 43 14.00 2.24 -12.47
C PHE A 43 15.50 2.25 -12.13
N LEU A 44 16.29 1.39 -12.77
CA LEU A 44 17.76 1.45 -12.66
C LEU A 44 18.30 2.76 -13.24
N GLU A 45 17.71 3.28 -14.32
CA GLU A 45 18.06 4.58 -14.91
C GLU A 45 17.65 5.76 -14.00
N VAL A 46 16.46 5.73 -13.40
CA VAL A 46 16.01 6.76 -12.44
C VAL A 46 16.84 6.74 -11.16
N LEU A 47 17.17 5.56 -10.62
CA LEU A 47 18.11 5.41 -9.50
C LEU A 47 19.48 5.93 -9.87
N ALA A 48 20.01 5.56 -11.04
CA ALA A 48 21.31 6.05 -11.52
C ALA A 48 21.29 7.58 -11.67
N GLY A 49 20.19 8.16 -12.17
CA GLY A 49 19.99 9.60 -12.27
C GLY A 49 19.93 10.30 -10.91
N LEU A 50 19.24 9.72 -9.92
CA LEU A 50 19.19 10.25 -8.56
C LEU A 50 20.54 10.16 -7.84
N VAL A 51 21.33 9.11 -8.08
CA VAL A 51 22.71 8.97 -7.57
C VAL A 51 23.66 9.98 -8.23
N VAL A 52 23.41 10.39 -9.47
CA VAL A 52 24.23 11.37 -10.19
C VAL A 52 23.90 12.82 -9.82
N LEU A 53 22.66 13.10 -9.42
CA LEU A 53 22.21 14.46 -9.06
C LEU A 53 22.38 14.81 -7.58
N ASP A 54 22.72 13.85 -6.72
CA ASP A 54 22.89 14.08 -5.29
C ASP A 54 24.35 13.87 -4.82
N PRO A 55 25.16 14.95 -4.66
CA PRO A 55 26.56 14.86 -4.26
C PRO A 55 26.77 14.49 -2.77
N PHE A 56 25.69 14.29 -2.01
CA PHE A 56 25.74 13.73 -0.66
C PHE A 56 24.78 12.53 -0.57
N PRO A 57 25.27 11.28 -0.63
CA PRO A 57 24.40 10.13 -0.43
C PRO A 57 23.87 10.16 1.00
N CYS A 58 22.62 10.58 1.19
CA CYS A 58 21.93 10.28 2.41
C CYS A 58 21.89 8.74 2.54
N SER A 59 22.45 8.22 3.63
CA SER A 59 22.45 6.80 3.99
C SER A 59 21.07 6.13 3.84
N CYS A 60 20.02 6.94 3.87
CA CYS A 60 18.62 6.58 3.69
C CYS A 60 18.24 6.06 2.28
N CYS A 61 18.88 6.50 1.19
CA CYS A 61 18.51 6.06 -0.17
C CYS A 61 19.08 4.67 -0.55
N PHE A 62 20.30 4.36 -0.10
CA PHE A 62 20.93 3.05 -0.36
C PHE A 62 20.29 1.90 0.43
N THR A 63 19.74 2.20 1.62
CA THR A 63 19.08 1.19 2.46
C THR A 63 17.71 0.77 1.93
N VAL A 64 16.95 1.65 1.27
CA VAL A 64 15.63 1.31 0.72
C VAL A 64 15.75 0.23 -0.35
N THR A 65 16.62 0.42 -1.34
CA THR A 65 16.85 -0.57 -2.41
C THR A 65 17.41 -1.90 -1.86
N ALA A 66 18.33 -1.86 -0.89
CA ALA A 66 18.91 -3.06 -0.28
C ALA A 66 17.92 -3.83 0.62
N CYS A 67 17.06 -3.14 1.37
CA CYS A 67 16.02 -3.77 2.19
C CYS A 67 14.96 -4.49 1.35
N PHE A 68 14.61 -3.98 0.17
CA PHE A 68 13.65 -4.64 -0.72
C PHE A 68 14.25 -5.87 -1.43
N LEU A 69 15.53 -5.82 -1.82
CA LEU A 69 16.24 -6.95 -2.47
C LEU A 69 16.48 -8.15 -1.53
N LEU A 70 16.63 -7.93 -0.22
CA LEU A 70 16.87 -8.99 0.77
C LEU A 70 15.59 -9.48 1.47
N GLY A 71 14.45 -8.83 1.26
CA GLY A 71 13.21 -9.01 2.03
C GLY A 71 12.07 -9.79 1.36
N GLY A 72 12.26 -10.39 0.18
CA GLY A 72 11.27 -11.29 -0.44
C GLY A 72 10.32 -10.67 -1.47
N GLY A 73 10.55 -9.43 -1.92
CA GLY A 73 9.63 -8.72 -2.84
C GLY A 73 9.28 -9.46 -4.14
N ALA A 74 10.19 -10.27 -4.69
CA ALA A 74 9.92 -11.09 -5.88
C ALA A 74 8.83 -12.15 -5.64
N ALA A 75 8.90 -12.84 -4.50
CA ALA A 75 7.96 -13.90 -4.16
C ALA A 75 6.57 -13.33 -3.81
N ASP A 76 6.52 -12.17 -3.17
CA ASP A 76 5.26 -11.47 -2.91
C ASP A 76 4.57 -11.02 -4.20
N TYR A 77 5.34 -10.49 -5.16
CA TYR A 77 4.79 -10.09 -6.46
C TYR A 77 4.22 -11.28 -7.23
N GLU A 78 4.98 -12.37 -7.36
CA GLU A 78 4.51 -13.57 -8.07
C GLU A 78 3.23 -14.14 -7.43
N LYS A 79 3.20 -14.19 -6.09
CA LYS A 79 2.03 -14.62 -5.34
C LYS A 79 0.83 -13.69 -5.59
N PHE A 80 1.04 -12.37 -5.59
CA PHE A 80 -0.01 -11.39 -5.86
C PHE A 80 -0.58 -11.56 -7.28
N HIS A 81 0.30 -11.64 -8.28
CA HIS A 81 -0.09 -11.81 -9.68
C HIS A 81 -0.88 -13.12 -9.92
N GLN A 82 -0.42 -14.23 -9.33
CA GLN A 82 -1.10 -15.53 -9.40
C GLN A 82 -2.47 -15.51 -8.70
N GLN A 83 -2.58 -14.82 -7.57
CA GLN A 83 -3.84 -14.75 -6.83
C GLN A 83 -4.88 -13.84 -7.51
N CYS A 84 -4.44 -12.85 -8.29
CA CYS A 84 -5.27 -11.97 -9.13
C CYS A 84 -5.82 -12.66 -10.38
N ASP A 85 -6.52 -13.78 -10.19
CA ASP A 85 -7.16 -14.54 -11.27
C ASP A 85 -8.48 -13.87 -11.71
N PRO A 86 -8.63 -13.47 -12.99
CA PRO A 86 -9.86 -12.88 -13.51
C PRO A 86 -11.08 -13.82 -13.47
N GLN A 87 -10.88 -15.13 -13.27
CA GLN A 87 -11.99 -16.08 -13.13
C GLN A 87 -12.59 -16.12 -11.73
N LYS A 88 -11.92 -15.52 -10.74
CA LYS A 88 -12.44 -15.38 -9.38
C LYS A 88 -13.46 -14.23 -9.30
N PRO A 89 -14.31 -14.20 -8.25
CA PRO A 89 -15.10 -13.02 -7.92
C PRO A 89 -14.25 -11.75 -7.81
N TYR A 90 -14.90 -10.58 -7.72
CA TYR A 90 -14.18 -9.33 -7.56
C TYR A 90 -13.27 -9.37 -6.33
N MET A 91 -11.98 -9.15 -6.52
CA MET A 91 -11.00 -9.12 -5.44
C MET A 91 -10.57 -7.68 -5.16
N CYS A 92 -10.32 -7.36 -3.91
CA CYS A 92 -9.71 -6.12 -3.46
C CYS A 92 -8.36 -6.42 -2.81
N LEU A 93 -7.35 -5.57 -3.10
CA LEU A 93 -6.07 -5.62 -2.43
C LEU A 93 -6.14 -4.82 -1.12
N TYR A 94 -5.77 -5.48 -0.02
CA TYR A 94 -5.74 -4.91 1.31
C TYR A 94 -4.32 -4.93 1.86
N GLY A 95 -3.85 -3.80 2.38
CA GLY A 95 -2.65 -3.74 3.21
C GLY A 95 -3.00 -3.93 4.69
N CYS A 96 -2.17 -4.66 5.42
CA CYS A 96 -2.40 -4.96 6.83
C CYS A 96 -1.39 -4.21 7.71
N PRO A 97 -1.77 -3.81 8.95
CA PRO A 97 -0.89 -3.05 9.85
C PRO A 97 0.39 -3.77 10.28
N ASN A 98 0.43 -5.10 10.15
CA ASN A 98 1.61 -5.95 10.37
C ASN A 98 2.51 -6.03 9.12
N GLU A 99 2.38 -5.08 8.20
CA GLU A 99 3.17 -4.99 6.97
C GLU A 99 3.01 -6.19 6.03
N THR A 100 1.87 -6.88 6.10
CA THR A 100 1.48 -7.92 5.14
C THR A 100 0.38 -7.41 4.22
N TRP A 101 0.03 -8.17 3.21
CA TRP A 101 -1.09 -7.87 2.32
C TRP A 101 -1.98 -9.09 2.14
N GLU A 102 -3.22 -8.86 1.73
CA GLU A 102 -4.18 -9.92 1.40
C GLU A 102 -5.10 -9.50 0.25
N LEU A 103 -5.49 -10.48 -0.57
CA LEU A 103 -6.58 -10.34 -1.53
C LEU A 103 -7.83 -10.96 -0.95
N LYS A 104 -8.90 -10.17 -0.85
CA LYS A 104 -10.21 -10.63 -0.37
C LYS A 104 -11.33 -10.05 -1.21
N GLU A 105 -12.44 -10.76 -1.26
CA GLU A 105 -13.67 -10.25 -1.84
C GLU A 105 -14.12 -8.98 -1.10
N PRO A 106 -14.71 -8.00 -1.81
CA PRO A 106 -15.39 -6.91 -1.14
C PRO A 106 -16.49 -7.51 -0.27
N PRO A 107 -16.72 -6.95 0.91
CA PRO A 107 -17.71 -7.50 1.80
C PRO A 107 -19.15 -7.16 1.34
N ASP A 108 -20.11 -8.05 1.61
CA ASP A 108 -21.45 -8.05 0.96
C ASP A 108 -22.43 -6.95 1.43
N GLY A 109 -22.06 -6.10 2.39
CA GLY A 109 -22.98 -5.14 3.04
C GLY A 109 -22.37 -3.75 3.21
N PRO A 110 -23.04 -2.81 3.89
CA PRO A 110 -22.45 -1.51 4.19
C PRO A 110 -21.32 -1.66 5.22
N HIS A 111 -20.10 -1.31 4.84
CA HIS A 111 -18.96 -1.30 5.76
C HIS A 111 -18.64 0.11 6.25
N GLU A 112 -18.20 0.18 7.50
CA GLU A 112 -17.89 1.44 8.17
C GLU A 112 -16.62 2.10 7.60
N LEU A 113 -15.70 1.32 7.03
CA LEU A 113 -14.41 1.79 6.53
C LEU A 113 -14.46 1.99 5.01
N PRO A 114 -13.65 2.93 4.46
CA PRO A 114 -13.50 3.08 3.02
C PRO A 114 -13.10 1.77 2.35
N GLU A 115 -13.79 1.43 1.26
CA GLU A 115 -13.50 0.24 0.46
C GLU A 115 -12.29 0.48 -0.45
N PRO A 116 -11.36 -0.50 -0.56
CA PRO A 116 -10.28 -0.43 -1.54
C PRO A 116 -10.77 -0.64 -2.97
N ASN A 117 -9.84 -0.59 -3.93
CA ASN A 117 -10.15 -0.85 -5.34
C ASN A 117 -10.76 -2.23 -5.56
N ILE A 118 -12.02 -2.26 -5.99
CA ILE A 118 -12.77 -3.49 -6.25
C ILE A 118 -12.44 -4.00 -7.65
N GLY A 119 -12.11 -5.29 -7.74
CA GLY A 119 -11.89 -5.95 -9.03
C GLY A 119 -10.49 -5.80 -9.58
N VAL A 120 -9.49 -5.69 -8.71
CA VAL A 120 -8.07 -5.60 -9.10
C VAL A 120 -7.63 -6.76 -10.00
N ASN A 121 -8.23 -7.94 -9.83
CA ASN A 121 -8.00 -9.14 -10.62
C ASN A 121 -8.56 -9.06 -12.05
N PHE A 122 -9.67 -8.36 -12.28
CA PHE A 122 -10.28 -8.26 -13.62
C PHE A 122 -9.49 -7.35 -14.56
N ALA A 123 -8.83 -6.33 -14.01
CA ALA A 123 -8.00 -5.41 -14.78
C ALA A 123 -6.68 -6.03 -15.27
N ARG A 124 -6.23 -7.14 -14.67
CA ARG A 124 -4.88 -7.72 -14.88
C ARG A 124 -4.60 -8.04 -16.35
N ASP A 125 -5.51 -8.73 -17.01
CA ASP A 125 -5.31 -9.20 -18.39
C ASP A 125 -5.85 -8.20 -19.44
N GLY A 126 -6.49 -7.11 -18.99
CA GLY A 126 -7.12 -6.11 -19.84
C GLY A 126 -6.19 -4.95 -20.25
N MET A 127 -4.99 -4.87 -19.69
CA MET A 127 -4.02 -3.82 -19.98
C MET A 127 -2.58 -4.32 -19.80
N PRO A 128 -1.55 -3.62 -20.32
CA PRO A 128 -0.17 -3.98 -20.07
C PRO A 128 0.12 -4.09 -18.56
N GLU A 129 0.93 -5.08 -18.17
CA GLU A 129 1.25 -5.37 -16.76
C GLU A 129 1.71 -4.13 -15.98
N LYS A 130 2.55 -3.29 -16.59
CA LYS A 130 3.00 -2.02 -16.01
C LYS A 130 1.85 -1.04 -15.70
N ASP A 131 0.85 -0.99 -16.57
CA ASP A 131 -0.27 -0.05 -16.48
C ASP A 131 -1.28 -0.58 -15.46
N TRP A 132 -1.46 -1.91 -15.41
CA TRP A 132 -2.21 -2.59 -14.35
C TRP A 132 -1.58 -2.32 -12.99
N LEU A 133 -0.27 -2.48 -12.84
CA LEU A 133 0.43 -2.21 -11.58
C LEU A 133 0.38 -0.75 -11.17
N ALA A 134 0.50 0.18 -12.12
CA ALA A 134 0.31 1.60 -11.86
C ALA A 134 -1.12 1.90 -11.41
N HIS A 135 -2.12 1.28 -12.04
CA HIS A 135 -3.52 1.38 -11.63
C HIS A 135 -3.73 0.85 -10.21
N VAL A 136 -3.17 -0.32 -9.88
CA VAL A 136 -3.20 -0.86 -8.50
C VAL A 136 -2.59 0.14 -7.53
N ALA A 137 -1.39 0.64 -7.81
CA ALA A 137 -0.65 1.56 -6.92
C ALA A 137 -1.42 2.86 -6.65
N ILE A 138 -1.92 3.52 -7.69
CA ILE A 138 -2.65 4.80 -7.57
C ILE A 138 -3.92 4.62 -6.73
N HIS A 139 -4.68 3.55 -6.99
CA HIS A 139 -5.91 3.31 -6.24
C HIS A 139 -5.63 2.84 -4.81
N SER A 140 -4.54 2.11 -4.58
CA SER A 140 -4.09 1.72 -3.24
C SER A 140 -3.67 2.92 -2.39
N ASP A 141 -2.92 3.87 -2.96
CA ASP A 141 -2.56 5.12 -2.26
C ASP A 141 -3.80 5.96 -1.96
N ALA A 142 -4.70 6.14 -2.93
CA ALA A 142 -5.95 6.88 -2.72
C ALA A 142 -6.81 6.27 -1.61
N TRP A 143 -6.95 4.94 -1.61
CA TRP A 143 -7.65 4.22 -0.55
C TRP A 143 -6.99 4.42 0.82
N LEU A 144 -5.66 4.28 0.90
CA LEU A 144 -4.92 4.42 2.14
C LEU A 144 -5.06 5.82 2.75
N TYR A 145 -4.99 6.88 1.93
CA TYR A 145 -5.25 8.24 2.40
C TYR A 145 -6.70 8.40 2.89
N SER A 146 -7.68 7.94 2.12
CA SER A 146 -9.10 7.97 2.52
C SER A 146 -9.33 7.27 3.87
N TYR A 147 -8.74 6.09 4.05
CA TYR A 147 -8.75 5.34 5.29
C TYR A 147 -8.11 6.11 6.45
N ALA A 148 -6.93 6.70 6.24
CA ALA A 148 -6.22 7.45 7.27
C ALA A 148 -7.02 8.67 7.76
N PHE A 149 -7.58 9.45 6.84
CA PHE A 149 -8.42 10.59 7.16
C PHE A 149 -9.70 10.17 7.89
N TYR A 150 -10.32 9.08 7.43
CA TYR A 150 -11.50 8.51 8.11
C TYR A 150 -11.19 8.16 9.57
N VAL A 151 -10.09 7.43 9.80
CA VAL A 151 -9.66 7.04 11.15
C VAL A 151 -9.31 8.26 12.01
N ALA A 152 -8.62 9.25 11.46
CA ALA A 152 -8.27 10.48 12.18
C ALA A 152 -9.49 11.27 12.64
N ILE A 153 -10.53 11.38 11.78
CA ILE A 153 -11.80 12.03 12.14
C ILE A 153 -12.50 11.23 13.24
N ARG A 154 -12.53 9.90 13.13
CA ARG A 154 -13.17 9.03 14.14
C ARG A 154 -12.44 9.00 15.47
N ALA A 155 -11.14 9.27 15.48
CA ALA A 155 -10.33 9.46 16.69
C ALA A 155 -10.52 10.85 17.32
N GLY A 156 -11.27 11.76 16.68
CA GLY A 156 -11.53 13.10 17.20
C GLY A 156 -10.37 14.08 17.04
N LEU A 157 -9.44 13.82 16.10
CA LEU A 157 -8.31 14.72 15.85
C LEU A 157 -8.75 16.01 15.17
N ASP A 158 -8.19 17.14 15.61
CA ASP A 158 -8.45 18.46 15.05
C ASP A 158 -7.93 18.62 13.60
N ALA A 159 -8.23 19.74 12.96
CA ALA A 159 -7.80 19.99 11.58
C ALA A 159 -6.27 20.10 11.43
N GLU A 160 -5.59 20.70 12.39
CA GLU A 160 -4.15 20.95 12.36
C GLU A 160 -3.36 19.63 12.47
N THR A 161 -3.78 18.75 13.38
CA THR A 161 -3.20 17.42 13.56
C THR A 161 -3.46 16.53 12.33
N ARG A 162 -4.61 16.69 11.65
CA ARG A 162 -4.93 15.99 10.40
C ARG A 162 -4.07 16.41 9.22
N CYS A 163 -3.53 17.63 9.20
CA CYS A 163 -2.62 18.07 8.14
C CYS A 163 -1.27 17.36 8.15
N SER A 164 -0.88 16.74 9.27
CA SER A 164 0.36 15.95 9.39
C SER A 164 0.45 14.81 8.37
N PHE A 165 -0.69 14.32 7.85
CA PHE A 165 -0.72 13.27 6.82
C PHE A 165 -0.37 13.77 5.41
N SER A 166 -0.15 15.09 5.24
CA SER A 166 0.35 15.65 3.99
C SER A 166 1.85 15.39 3.92
N ILE A 167 2.26 14.36 3.17
CA ILE A 167 3.65 14.06 2.83
C ILE A 167 4.13 15.03 1.75
#